data_AF-A0A2S9CXG6-F1
#
_entry.id   AF-A0A2S9CXG6-F1
#
_cell.length_a   1.000
_cell.length_b   1.000
_cell.length_c   1.000
_cell.angle_alpha   90.00
_cell.angle_beta   90.00
_cell.angle_gamma   90.00
#
_symmetry.space_group_name_H-M   'P 1'
#
loop_
_entity.id
_entity.type
_entity.pdbx_description
1 polymer ?
#
loop_
_entity_poly.entity_id
_entity_poly.type
_entity_poly.pdbx_seq_one_letter_code
_entity_poly.pdbx_strand_id
1 'polypeptide(L)'
;MQRNTKHYSNRLRKGLQKVKNIRDINKSDIEIKESSGEIPELFLYDFILIIHAFNFFVFLSATKVSIMKTLFLAAGLLLIVSCKNEKEKTSYKESVSRDSLVIKKDSMQSSTEEDPIAEIKKEYAVLQAQLETKKLSSSKFNYDCNDEPSGEVTFYSDKDGIKVIEHFYAEHSHFSGSEKYFIKDGKPFFIFRQDTVWSFDGGTPEKPVTKDDITETRIYLQNNQPLKCLEKKYSIKSDQKEKTAPDTIPGKEIQCSVDEILKSYQSLLKHKDQKGSIQCL
;
A
#
# COMPACT_ATOMS: atom_id res chain seq x y z
N MET A 1 -14.02 -32.10 -24.10
CA MET A 1 -13.66 -30.67 -23.99
C MET A 1 -14.03 -30.01 -22.64
N GLN A 2 -14.92 -30.58 -21.81
CA GLN A 2 -15.33 -29.98 -20.51
C GLN A 2 -14.43 -30.30 -19.27
N ARG A 3 -13.37 -31.10 -19.40
CA ARG A 3 -12.49 -31.44 -18.26
C ARG A 3 -11.34 -30.45 -18.02
N ASN A 4 -10.99 -29.61 -19.01
CA ASN A 4 -9.88 -28.65 -18.88
C ASN A 4 -10.24 -27.36 -18.13
N THR A 5 -11.51 -26.94 -18.15
CA THR A 5 -11.95 -25.68 -17.51
C THR A 5 -11.94 -25.77 -15.98
N LYS A 6 -12.26 -26.93 -15.39
CA LYS A 6 -12.13 -27.16 -13.94
C LYS A 6 -10.68 -27.13 -13.45
N HIS A 7 -9.74 -27.51 -14.32
CA HIS A 7 -8.31 -27.47 -13.98
C HIS A 7 -7.77 -26.03 -13.97
N TYR A 8 -8.29 -25.18 -14.87
CA TYR A 8 -7.92 -23.76 -14.98
C TYR A 8 -8.46 -22.92 -13.81
N SER A 9 -9.73 -23.09 -13.45
CA SER A 9 -10.36 -22.39 -12.30
C SER A 9 -9.68 -22.72 -10.96
N ASN A 10 -9.29 -23.98 -10.77
CA ASN A 10 -8.51 -24.39 -9.59
C ASN A 10 -7.06 -23.88 -9.63
N ARG A 11 -6.49 -23.59 -10.80
CA ARG A 11 -5.12 -23.05 -10.95
C ARG A 11 -5.07 -21.54 -10.66
N LEU A 12 -6.06 -20.75 -11.12
CA LEU A 12 -6.27 -19.36 -10.71
C LEU A 12 -6.49 -19.24 -9.19
N ARG A 13 -7.33 -20.10 -8.60
CA ARG A 13 -7.52 -20.15 -7.15
C ARG A 13 -6.24 -20.53 -6.40
N LYS A 14 -5.45 -21.49 -6.88
CA LYS A 14 -4.18 -21.88 -6.24
C LYS A 14 -3.10 -20.80 -6.39
N GLY A 15 -3.05 -20.08 -7.51
CA GLY A 15 -2.22 -18.88 -7.69
C GLY A 15 -2.59 -17.80 -6.68
N LEU A 16 -3.89 -17.44 -6.60
CA LEU A 16 -4.41 -16.47 -5.62
C LEU A 16 -4.19 -16.90 -4.16
N GLN A 17 -4.26 -18.20 -3.86
CA GLN A 17 -3.99 -18.72 -2.51
C GLN A 17 -2.49 -18.73 -2.18
N LYS A 18 -1.60 -18.92 -3.17
CA LYS A 18 -0.13 -18.85 -3.00
C LYS A 18 0.33 -17.39 -2.83
N VAL A 19 -0.29 -16.43 -3.53
CA VAL A 19 -0.09 -14.98 -3.31
C VAL A 19 -0.57 -14.53 -1.92
N LYS A 20 -1.64 -15.13 -1.38
CA LYS A 20 -2.04 -14.91 0.03
C LYS A 20 -0.98 -15.34 1.05
N ASN A 21 -0.17 -16.35 0.75
CA ASN A 21 0.97 -16.76 1.60
C ASN A 21 2.20 -15.86 1.45
N ILE A 22 2.27 -15.03 0.40
CA ILE A 22 3.32 -13.99 0.25
C ILE A 22 3.09 -12.83 1.22
N ARG A 23 1.88 -12.73 1.80
CA ARG A 23 1.53 -11.72 2.81
C ARG A 23 2.37 -11.84 4.09
N ASP A 24 3.00 -12.98 4.34
CA ASP A 24 3.88 -13.21 5.51
C ASP A 24 5.38 -13.00 5.21
N ILE A 25 5.75 -12.57 3.98
CA ILE A 25 7.15 -12.57 3.49
C ILE A 25 7.85 -11.18 3.64
N ASN A 26 7.13 -10.08 3.88
CA ASN A 26 7.74 -8.73 3.92
C ASN A 26 8.35 -8.28 5.27
N LYS A 27 8.63 -9.21 6.20
CA LYS A 27 9.05 -8.84 7.57
C LYS A 27 10.56 -8.60 7.74
N SER A 28 11.40 -8.95 6.76
CA SER A 28 12.86 -9.04 6.97
C SER A 28 13.67 -7.74 6.83
N ASP A 29 13.08 -6.60 6.45
CA ASP A 29 13.84 -5.36 6.19
C ASP A 29 13.57 -4.21 7.19
N ILE A 30 12.95 -4.48 8.35
CA ILE A 30 12.80 -3.53 9.46
C ILE A 30 13.70 -3.96 10.63
N GLU A 31 15.02 -3.79 10.50
CA GLU A 31 15.89 -3.71 11.68
C GLU A 31 15.79 -2.29 12.25
N ILE A 32 14.82 -2.06 13.13
CA ILE A 32 14.88 -0.95 14.08
C ILE A 32 15.80 -1.42 15.20
N LYS A 33 17.00 -0.84 15.30
CA LYS A 33 17.83 -0.96 16.49
C LYS A 33 17.04 -0.40 17.68
N GLU A 34 16.56 -1.27 18.56
CA GLU A 34 16.06 -0.87 19.88
C GLU A 34 17.21 -0.26 20.67
N SER A 35 17.21 1.07 20.75
CA SER A 35 17.95 1.80 21.77
C SER A 35 17.10 1.80 23.03
N SER A 36 17.57 1.11 24.06
CA SER A 36 17.03 1.13 25.42
C SER A 36 16.86 2.57 25.92
N GLY A 37 15.61 3.04 25.97
CA GLY A 37 15.23 4.32 26.54
C GLY A 37 13.96 4.12 27.35
N GLU A 38 14.05 4.42 28.64
CA GLU A 38 12.98 4.31 29.64
C GLU A 38 11.69 5.01 29.17
N ILE A 39 10.57 4.29 29.26
CA ILE A 39 9.24 4.84 28.96
C ILE A 39 8.79 5.69 30.16
N PRO A 40 8.44 6.98 29.98
CA PRO A 40 7.98 7.82 31.08
C PRO A 40 6.58 7.36 31.57
N GLU A 41 6.42 7.28 32.90
CA GLU A 41 5.21 6.84 33.62
C GLU A 41 3.90 7.58 33.26
N LEU A 42 3.97 8.64 32.45
CA LEU A 42 2.80 9.40 32.00
C LEU A 42 1.93 8.68 30.96
N PHE A 43 2.44 7.64 30.28
CA PHE A 43 1.65 6.90 29.28
C PHE A 43 0.73 5.80 29.86
N LEU A 44 0.92 5.41 31.12
CA LEU A 44 0.11 4.37 31.76
C LEU A 44 -1.29 4.85 32.15
N TYR A 45 -1.43 6.13 32.52
CA TYR A 45 -2.72 6.69 32.93
C TYR A 45 -3.70 6.87 31.76
N ASP A 46 -3.21 7.28 30.59
CA ASP A 46 -4.05 7.41 29.38
C ASP A 46 -4.52 6.04 28.87
N PHE A 47 -3.69 5.00 28.98
CA PHE A 47 -4.06 3.65 28.59
C PHE A 47 -5.14 3.05 29.50
N ILE A 48 -5.07 3.31 30.80
CA ILE A 48 -6.10 2.87 31.76
C ILE A 48 -7.42 3.61 31.48
N LEU A 49 -7.40 4.92 31.20
CA LEU A 49 -8.62 5.67 30.88
C LEU A 49 -9.32 5.13 29.62
N ILE A 50 -8.54 4.74 28.59
CA ILE A 50 -9.06 4.14 27.36
C ILE A 50 -9.69 2.77 27.63
N ILE A 51 -9.07 1.94 28.47
CA ILE A 51 -9.62 0.63 28.86
C ILE A 51 -10.93 0.78 29.65
N HIS A 52 -11.03 1.78 30.54
CA HIS A 52 -12.27 2.06 31.26
C HIS A 52 -13.38 2.59 30.33
N ALA A 53 -13.06 3.47 29.39
CA ALA A 53 -14.00 3.95 28.39
C ALA A 53 -14.51 2.83 27.46
N PHE A 54 -13.62 1.91 27.08
CA PHE A 54 -13.99 0.76 26.23
C PHE A 54 -14.90 -0.23 26.98
N ASN A 55 -14.58 -0.54 28.25
CA ASN A 55 -15.43 -1.41 29.07
C ASN A 55 -16.80 -0.78 29.37
N PHE A 56 -16.88 0.54 29.56
CA PHE A 56 -18.16 1.24 29.71
C PHE A 56 -19.03 1.15 28.45
N PHE A 57 -18.42 1.26 27.27
CA PHE A 57 -19.13 1.14 25.99
C PHE A 57 -19.61 -0.30 25.71
N VAL A 58 -18.81 -1.30 26.06
CA VAL A 58 -19.23 -2.71 25.99
C VAL A 58 -20.37 -3.00 26.96
N PHE A 59 -20.35 -2.42 28.17
CA PHE A 59 -21.44 -2.55 29.14
C PHE A 59 -22.75 -1.92 28.66
N LEU A 60 -22.67 -0.77 27.98
CA LEU A 60 -23.82 -0.13 27.33
C LEU A 60 -24.40 -1.00 26.20
N SER A 61 -23.57 -1.73 25.46
CA SER A 61 -24.02 -2.60 24.37
C SER A 61 -24.71 -3.89 24.83
N ALA A 62 -24.48 -4.32 26.08
CA ALA A 62 -25.03 -5.56 26.63
C ALA A 62 -26.45 -5.41 27.23
N THR A 63 -26.93 -4.17 27.40
CA THR A 63 -28.30 -3.93 27.85
C THR A 63 -29.17 -3.57 26.65
N LYS A 64 -30.12 -4.45 26.30
CA LYS A 64 -31.20 -4.16 25.34
C LYS A 64 -32.17 -3.14 25.96
N VAL A 65 -31.72 -1.91 26.15
CA VAL A 65 -32.61 -0.79 26.47
C VAL A 65 -33.12 -0.25 25.14
N SER A 66 -34.44 -0.35 24.97
CA SER A 66 -35.16 0.07 23.76
C SER A 66 -34.82 1.52 23.40
N ILE A 67 -34.05 1.68 22.32
CA ILE A 67 -33.48 2.94 21.78
C ILE A 67 -34.55 3.98 21.40
N MET A 68 -35.84 3.61 21.44
CA MET A 68 -36.94 4.48 21.05
C MET A 68 -37.41 5.46 22.14
N LYS A 69 -36.88 5.39 23.38
CA LYS A 69 -37.27 6.31 24.48
C LYS A 69 -36.22 7.37 24.82
N THR A 70 -34.97 7.21 24.40
CA THR A 70 -33.88 8.14 24.75
C THR A 70 -33.72 9.31 23.78
N LEU A 71 -34.37 9.24 22.60
CA LEU A 71 -34.40 10.34 21.63
C LEU A 71 -35.30 11.52 22.04
N PHE A 72 -36.15 11.36 23.06
CA PHE A 72 -37.02 12.44 23.55
C PHE A 72 -36.39 13.34 24.63
N LEU A 73 -35.21 13.00 25.16
CA LEU A 73 -34.56 13.77 26.25
C LEU A 73 -33.37 14.63 25.80
N ALA A 74 -32.88 14.50 24.57
CA ALA A 74 -31.70 15.23 24.09
C ALA A 74 -32.00 16.48 23.24
N ALA A 75 -33.27 16.81 22.99
CA ALA A 75 -33.68 17.91 22.09
C ALA A 75 -33.94 19.26 22.81
N GLY A 76 -33.70 19.37 24.12
CA GLY A 76 -34.15 20.51 24.94
C GLY A 76 -33.11 21.56 25.34
N LEU A 77 -31.86 21.49 24.86
CA LEU A 77 -30.76 22.24 25.51
C LEU A 77 -29.78 22.98 24.59
N LEU A 78 -30.23 23.46 23.43
CA LEU A 78 -29.44 24.38 22.59
C LEU A 78 -30.26 25.53 21.99
N LEU A 79 -31.01 26.23 22.85
CA LEU A 79 -31.60 27.54 22.54
C LEU A 79 -31.06 28.58 23.51
N ILE A 80 -29.90 29.18 23.20
CA ILE A 80 -29.52 30.59 23.45
C ILE A 80 -28.00 30.76 23.34
N VAL A 81 -27.49 31.20 22.17
CA VAL A 81 -26.58 32.36 22.06
C VAL A 81 -26.77 32.95 20.66
N SER A 82 -27.31 34.16 20.62
CA SER A 82 -27.58 34.96 19.44
C SER A 82 -26.56 36.10 19.34
N CYS A 83 -26.09 36.35 18.11
CA CYS A 83 -25.58 37.61 17.53
C CYS A 83 -24.53 38.48 18.25
N LYS A 84 -23.41 38.73 17.57
CA LYS A 84 -23.15 40.07 16.98
C LYS A 84 -22.06 40.04 15.89
N ASN A 85 -22.41 40.59 14.73
CA ASN A 85 -21.50 41.00 13.65
C ASN A 85 -20.93 42.39 13.95
N GLU A 86 -19.74 42.70 13.43
CA GLU A 86 -19.51 43.98 12.75
C GLU A 86 -18.39 43.87 11.70
N LYS A 87 -18.61 44.59 10.60
CA LYS A 87 -17.76 44.76 9.41
C LYS A 87 -17.08 46.13 9.51
N GLU A 88 -15.87 46.26 8.96
CA GLU A 88 -15.39 47.37 8.09
C GLU A 88 -13.92 47.07 7.70
N LYS A 89 -13.56 46.93 6.41
CA LYS A 89 -13.13 47.99 5.44
C LYS A 89 -12.07 48.94 6.05
N THR A 90 -10.86 49.15 5.51
CA THR A 90 -10.57 49.63 4.14
C THR A 90 -9.04 49.68 3.87
N SER A 91 -8.66 49.38 2.61
CA SER A 91 -7.73 50.12 1.72
C SER A 91 -6.30 50.52 2.15
N TYR A 92 -5.34 49.82 1.51
CA TYR A 92 -4.25 50.33 0.65
C TYR A 92 -3.54 51.65 0.99
N LYS A 93 -2.22 51.57 1.20
CA LYS A 93 -1.24 52.49 0.58
C LYS A 93 0.10 51.80 0.35
N GLU A 94 0.51 51.83 -0.90
CA GLU A 94 1.79 51.40 -1.45
C GLU A 94 2.84 52.53 -1.34
N SER A 95 4.11 52.12 -1.50
CA SER A 95 5.33 52.90 -1.72
C SER A 95 6.00 53.52 -0.49
N VAL A 96 7.24 53.11 -0.20
CA VAL A 96 8.45 53.73 -0.75
C VAL A 96 9.68 52.90 -0.35
N SER A 97 10.48 52.60 -1.35
CA SER A 97 11.83 52.04 -1.32
C SER A 97 12.79 52.83 -0.42
N ARG A 98 13.55 52.12 0.43
CA ARG A 98 14.94 52.47 0.76
C ARG A 98 15.74 51.21 1.09
N ASP A 99 16.76 50.99 0.27
CA ASP A 99 17.93 50.15 0.52
C ASP A 99 18.49 50.34 1.94
N SER A 100 18.74 49.23 2.63
CA SER A 100 19.91 49.13 3.51
C SER A 100 20.38 47.68 3.57
N LEU A 101 21.54 47.48 2.96
CA LEU A 101 22.41 46.31 3.10
C LEU A 101 22.81 46.14 4.58
N VAL A 102 22.30 45.10 5.25
CA VAL A 102 22.97 44.54 6.44
C VAL A 102 22.80 43.02 6.47
N ILE A 103 23.88 42.35 6.06
CA ILE A 103 24.41 41.07 6.55
C ILE A 103 23.36 39.94 6.69
N LYS A 104 23.18 39.19 5.61
CA LYS A 104 22.80 37.77 5.70
C LYS A 104 23.90 37.05 6.47
N LYS A 105 23.68 36.86 7.76
CA LYS A 105 24.30 35.76 8.48
C LYS A 105 23.59 34.52 7.94
N ASP A 106 24.24 33.84 7.01
CA ASP A 106 23.84 32.50 6.60
C ASP A 106 23.85 31.64 7.86
N SER A 107 22.69 31.58 8.50
CA SER A 107 22.32 30.48 9.37
C SER A 107 22.31 29.28 8.44
N MET A 108 23.47 28.65 8.37
CA MET A 108 23.67 27.31 7.86
C MET A 108 22.79 26.40 8.71
N GLN A 109 21.51 26.40 8.37
CA GLN A 109 20.52 25.48 8.84
C GLN A 109 20.91 24.17 8.18
N SER A 110 21.82 23.47 8.85
CA SER A 110 22.10 22.06 8.64
C SER A 110 20.81 21.31 8.97
N SER A 111 19.82 21.37 8.08
CA SER A 111 18.88 20.28 7.95
C SER A 111 19.74 19.11 7.50
N THR A 112 20.01 18.19 8.43
CA THR A 112 20.44 16.85 8.08
C THR A 112 19.39 16.31 7.12
N GLU A 113 19.62 16.43 5.81
CA GLU A 113 18.74 15.85 4.81
C GLU A 113 18.76 14.34 5.07
N GLU A 114 17.65 13.83 5.61
CA GLU A 114 17.47 12.38 5.79
C GLU A 114 17.62 11.72 4.41
N ASP A 115 18.30 10.56 4.37
CA ASP A 115 18.44 9.77 3.16
C ASP A 115 17.06 9.53 2.52
N PRO A 116 16.82 9.98 1.27
CA PRO A 116 15.52 9.82 0.60
C PRO A 116 15.03 8.37 0.56
N ILE A 117 15.94 7.40 0.51
CA ILE A 117 15.59 5.97 0.56
C ILE A 117 15.07 5.57 1.95
N ALA A 118 15.63 6.13 3.02
CA ALA A 118 15.17 5.89 4.38
C ALA A 118 13.75 6.45 4.60
N GLU A 119 13.46 7.63 4.05
CA GLU A 119 12.11 8.20 4.08
C GLU A 119 11.11 7.29 3.34
N ILE A 120 11.43 6.86 2.12
CA ILE A 120 10.58 5.94 1.34
C ILE A 120 10.30 4.64 2.11
N LYS A 121 11.32 4.06 2.76
CA LYS A 121 11.15 2.83 3.56
C LYS A 121 10.20 3.05 4.75
N LYS A 122 10.29 4.19 5.42
CA LYS A 122 9.41 4.56 6.53
C LYS A 122 7.96 4.70 6.05
N GLU A 123 7.74 5.38 4.92
CA GLU A 123 6.40 5.54 4.34
C GLU A 123 5.80 4.21 3.88
N TYR A 124 6.62 3.38 3.22
CA TYR A 124 6.24 2.02 2.86
C TYR A 124 5.79 1.21 4.08
N ALA A 125 6.57 1.23 5.17
CA ALA A 125 6.25 0.48 6.38
C ALA A 125 4.90 0.90 6.99
N VAL A 126 4.58 2.20 6.97
CA VAL A 126 3.29 2.72 7.44
C VAL A 126 2.14 2.18 6.58
N LEU A 127 2.23 2.31 5.25
CA LEU A 127 1.17 1.83 4.35
C LEU A 127 1.03 0.30 4.37
N GLN A 128 2.15 -0.42 4.48
CA GLN A 128 2.16 -1.87 4.60
C GLN A 128 1.46 -2.32 5.89
N ALA A 129 1.75 -1.68 7.02
CA ALA A 129 1.06 -1.96 8.28
C ALA A 129 -0.46 -1.65 8.19
N GLN A 130 -0.84 -0.58 7.48
CA GLN A 130 -2.26 -0.26 7.25
C GLN A 130 -2.96 -1.30 6.36
N LEU A 131 -2.30 -1.85 5.34
CA LEU A 131 -2.82 -2.96 4.52
C LEU A 131 -3.02 -4.22 5.36
N GLU A 132 -2.03 -4.59 6.17
CA GLU A 132 -2.06 -5.79 7.03
C GLU A 132 -3.16 -5.69 8.08
N THR A 133 -3.33 -4.51 8.68
CA THR A 133 -4.38 -4.22 9.66
C THR A 133 -5.73 -3.87 9.03
N LYS A 134 -5.85 -3.94 7.70
CA LYS A 134 -7.07 -3.64 6.93
C LYS A 134 -7.69 -2.27 7.25
N LYS A 135 -6.84 -1.28 7.51
CA LYS A 135 -7.26 0.11 7.79
C LYS A 135 -7.65 0.88 6.53
N LEU A 136 -7.28 0.37 5.35
CA LEU A 136 -7.64 0.95 4.05
C LEU A 136 -8.92 0.31 3.50
N SER A 137 -9.79 1.13 2.94
CA SER A 137 -10.92 0.66 2.15
C SER A 137 -10.43 0.08 0.82
N SER A 138 -11.09 -0.96 0.31
CA SER A 138 -10.68 -1.61 -0.95
C SER A 138 -11.81 -1.64 -1.99
N SER A 139 -11.50 -1.30 -3.23
CA SER A 139 -12.32 -1.58 -4.41
C SER A 139 -11.53 -2.44 -5.40
N LYS A 140 -12.22 -3.22 -6.23
CA LYS A 140 -11.55 -4.07 -7.21
C LYS A 140 -12.36 -4.26 -8.48
N PHE A 141 -11.64 -4.52 -9.56
CA PHE A 141 -12.21 -5.00 -10.82
C PHE A 141 -11.31 -6.06 -11.45
N ASN A 142 -11.88 -6.83 -12.38
CA ASN A 142 -11.14 -7.79 -13.19
C ASN A 142 -11.21 -7.38 -14.67
N TYR A 143 -10.24 -7.81 -15.46
CA TYR A 143 -10.28 -7.67 -16.90
C TYR A 143 -9.87 -8.97 -17.59
N ASP A 144 -10.38 -9.17 -18.80
CA ASP A 144 -10.15 -10.38 -19.61
C ASP A 144 -10.16 -10.00 -21.09
N CYS A 145 -8.96 -9.84 -21.66
CA CYS A 145 -8.79 -9.29 -23.00
C CYS A 145 -8.88 -10.38 -24.09
N ASN A 146 -10.01 -11.09 -24.15
CA ASN A 146 -10.20 -12.29 -24.98
C ASN A 146 -9.25 -13.42 -24.57
N ASP A 147 -9.35 -13.83 -23.31
CA ASP A 147 -8.56 -14.84 -22.60
C ASP A 147 -7.12 -14.39 -22.20
N GLU A 148 -6.48 -13.47 -22.94
CA GLU A 148 -5.13 -12.96 -22.62
C GLU A 148 -4.86 -11.50 -23.08
N PRO A 149 -4.26 -10.62 -22.25
CA PRO A 149 -4.00 -10.79 -20.82
C PRO A 149 -5.31 -10.72 -20.01
N SER A 150 -5.34 -11.44 -18.89
CA SER A 150 -6.38 -11.30 -17.86
C SER A 150 -5.76 -10.95 -16.52
N GLY A 151 -6.51 -10.23 -15.68
CA GLY A 151 -5.99 -9.77 -14.40
C GLY A 151 -7.03 -9.24 -13.42
N GLU A 152 -6.56 -9.00 -12.20
CA GLU A 152 -7.32 -8.37 -11.11
C GLU A 152 -6.56 -7.10 -10.68
N VAL A 153 -7.30 -6.01 -10.50
CA VAL A 153 -6.79 -4.75 -9.97
C VAL A 153 -7.55 -4.43 -8.69
N THR A 154 -6.82 -4.19 -7.61
CA THR A 154 -7.35 -3.76 -6.32
C THR A 154 -6.78 -2.40 -5.94
N PHE A 155 -7.65 -1.44 -5.68
CA PHE A 155 -7.31 -0.13 -5.14
C PHE A 155 -7.56 -0.13 -3.65
N TYR A 156 -6.57 0.34 -2.88
CA TYR A 156 -6.69 0.59 -1.46
C TYR A 156 -6.62 2.09 -1.21
N SER A 157 -7.63 2.60 -0.51
CA SER A 157 -7.84 4.04 -0.33
C SER A 157 -8.20 4.38 1.11
N ASP A 158 -7.85 5.59 1.53
CA ASP A 158 -8.38 6.24 2.73
C ASP A 158 -9.14 7.53 2.35
N LYS A 159 -9.39 8.41 3.33
CA LYS A 159 -10.07 9.70 3.13
C LYS A 159 -9.32 10.66 2.19
N ASP A 160 -8.02 10.49 2.04
CA ASP A 160 -7.14 11.37 1.25
C ASP A 160 -6.90 10.81 -0.16
N GLY A 161 -7.46 9.62 -0.48
CA GLY A 161 -7.45 9.02 -1.80
C GLY A 161 -6.76 7.66 -1.86
N ILE A 162 -6.35 7.26 -3.06
CA ILE A 162 -5.71 5.96 -3.32
C ILE A 162 -4.29 5.97 -2.74
N LYS A 163 -4.00 4.99 -1.88
CA LYS A 163 -2.70 4.80 -1.23
C LYS A 163 -1.91 3.64 -1.81
N VAL A 164 -2.60 2.57 -2.21
CA VAL A 164 -1.96 1.41 -2.82
C VAL A 164 -2.79 0.90 -4.00
N ILE A 165 -2.13 0.51 -5.08
CA ILE A 165 -2.73 -0.26 -6.18
C ILE A 165 -2.01 -1.60 -6.23
N GLU A 166 -2.76 -2.70 -6.15
CA GLU A 166 -2.31 -4.05 -6.44
C GLU A 166 -2.85 -4.47 -7.80
N HIS A 167 -1.97 -4.87 -8.70
CA HIS A 167 -2.32 -5.38 -10.02
C HIS A 167 -1.68 -6.75 -10.20
N PHE A 168 -2.51 -7.76 -10.44
CA PHE A 168 -2.06 -9.11 -10.79
C PHE A 168 -2.55 -9.43 -12.20
N TYR A 169 -1.69 -10.04 -13.01
CA TYR A 169 -2.02 -10.41 -14.38
C TYR A 169 -1.34 -11.70 -14.80
N ALA A 170 -1.93 -12.37 -15.78
CA ALA A 170 -1.39 -13.58 -16.39
C ALA A 170 -1.42 -13.47 -17.93
N GLU A 171 -0.37 -14.00 -18.55
CA GLU A 171 -0.15 -13.97 -20.00
C GLU A 171 0.40 -15.32 -20.47
N HIS A 172 0.03 -15.70 -21.69
CA HIS A 172 0.63 -16.81 -22.44
C HIS A 172 0.70 -18.14 -21.70
N SER A 173 -0.28 -18.42 -20.84
CA SER A 173 -0.43 -19.61 -19.96
C SER A 173 0.72 -19.99 -19.01
N HIS A 174 1.89 -19.37 -19.16
CA HIS A 174 3.12 -19.70 -18.43
C HIS A 174 3.75 -18.48 -17.75
N PHE A 175 3.19 -17.29 -17.94
CA PHE A 175 3.66 -16.07 -17.32
C PHE A 175 2.59 -15.51 -16.39
N SER A 176 3.02 -15.01 -15.23
CA SER A 176 2.21 -14.14 -14.39
C SER A 176 3.06 -13.02 -13.81
N GLY A 177 2.48 -11.83 -13.71
CA GLY A 177 3.07 -10.67 -13.08
C GLY A 177 2.21 -10.17 -11.91
N SER A 178 2.87 -9.54 -10.95
CA SER A 178 2.20 -8.71 -9.95
C SER A 178 2.96 -7.42 -9.72
N GLU A 179 2.22 -6.34 -9.60
CA GLU A 179 2.72 -4.99 -9.38
C GLU A 179 1.98 -4.37 -8.20
N LYS A 180 2.73 -3.78 -7.27
CA LYS A 180 2.19 -3.04 -6.14
C LYS A 180 2.78 -1.64 -6.13
N TYR A 181 1.91 -0.65 -6.30
CA TYR A 181 2.26 0.77 -6.31
C TYR A 181 1.88 1.39 -4.98
N PHE A 182 2.86 1.95 -4.26
CA PHE A 182 2.63 2.74 -3.05
C PHE A 182 2.66 4.23 -3.40
N ILE A 183 1.62 4.94 -3.02
CA ILE A 183 1.27 6.24 -3.60
C ILE A 183 1.21 7.32 -2.51
N LYS A 184 1.89 8.43 -2.78
CA LYS A 184 1.86 9.66 -1.98
C LYS A 184 1.65 10.83 -2.95
N ASP A 185 0.74 11.74 -2.59
CA ASP A 185 0.39 12.91 -3.41
C ASP A 185 0.05 12.57 -4.88
N GLY A 186 -0.63 11.44 -5.08
CA GLY A 186 -1.04 10.95 -6.40
C GLY A 186 0.10 10.43 -7.28
N LYS A 187 1.29 10.20 -6.72
CA LYS A 187 2.45 9.66 -7.43
C LYS A 187 3.02 8.43 -6.73
N PRO A 188 3.52 7.42 -7.48
CA PRO A 188 4.23 6.29 -6.87
C PRO A 188 5.55 6.79 -6.25
N PHE A 189 5.78 6.44 -4.98
CA PHE A 189 7.07 6.65 -4.31
C PHE A 189 7.84 5.33 -4.12
N PHE A 190 7.13 4.20 -4.14
CA PHE A 190 7.70 2.87 -4.11
C PHE A 190 6.88 1.90 -4.95
N ILE A 191 7.55 1.05 -5.72
CA ILE A 191 6.91 0.02 -6.53
C ILE A 191 7.59 -1.32 -6.24
N PHE A 192 6.78 -2.33 -5.97
CA PHE A 192 7.22 -3.72 -5.90
C PHE A 192 6.62 -4.49 -7.07
N ARG A 193 7.47 -5.10 -7.89
CA ARG A 193 7.07 -5.95 -9.02
C ARG A 193 7.60 -7.35 -8.81
N GLN A 194 6.80 -8.34 -9.15
CA GLN A 194 7.21 -9.75 -9.19
C GLN A 194 6.70 -10.39 -10.47
N ASP A 195 7.64 -10.88 -11.28
CA ASP A 195 7.37 -11.66 -12.48
C ASP A 195 7.63 -13.13 -12.19
N THR A 196 6.82 -14.02 -12.76
CA THR A 196 6.97 -15.47 -12.59
C THR A 196 6.78 -16.16 -13.94
N VAL A 197 7.81 -16.90 -14.36
CA VAL A 197 7.78 -17.77 -15.53
C VAL A 197 7.72 -19.22 -15.05
N TRP A 198 6.66 -19.92 -15.40
CA TRP A 198 6.47 -21.33 -15.08
C TRP A 198 7.00 -22.20 -16.22
N SER A 199 7.66 -23.32 -15.89
CA SER A 199 8.16 -24.30 -16.87
C SER A 199 8.14 -25.72 -16.31
N PHE A 200 8.22 -26.72 -17.21
CA PHE A 200 8.56 -28.09 -16.82
C PHE A 200 10.08 -28.21 -16.62
N ASP A 201 10.48 -28.96 -15.59
CA ASP A 201 11.89 -29.16 -15.20
C ASP A 201 12.18 -30.64 -14.94
N GLY A 202 11.63 -31.51 -15.81
CA GLY A 202 11.84 -32.96 -15.77
C GLY A 202 10.70 -33.74 -15.12
N GLY A 203 11.04 -34.87 -14.49
CA GLY A 203 10.06 -35.85 -13.97
C GLY A 203 9.59 -36.86 -15.01
N THR A 204 8.50 -37.57 -14.71
CA THR A 204 7.84 -38.47 -15.66
C THR A 204 6.55 -37.85 -16.17
N PRO A 205 5.97 -38.31 -17.29
CA PRO A 205 4.65 -37.84 -17.74
C PRO A 205 3.55 -37.95 -16.67
N GLU A 206 3.64 -38.95 -15.79
CA GLU A 206 2.69 -39.18 -14.68
C GLU A 206 3.00 -38.30 -13.46
N LYS A 207 4.26 -37.87 -13.29
CA LYS A 207 4.74 -37.05 -12.18
C LYS A 207 5.74 -35.99 -12.69
N PRO A 208 5.25 -34.97 -13.43
CA PRO A 208 6.13 -33.94 -13.94
C PRO A 208 6.67 -33.08 -12.79
N VAL A 209 7.92 -32.67 -12.91
CA VAL A 209 8.53 -31.64 -12.08
C VAL A 209 8.35 -30.30 -12.77
N THR A 210 7.99 -29.28 -12.00
CA THR A 210 7.75 -27.92 -12.51
C THR A 210 8.64 -26.94 -11.78
N LYS A 211 8.98 -25.84 -12.44
CA LYS A 211 9.83 -24.78 -11.91
C LYS A 211 9.18 -23.42 -12.17
N ASP A 212 9.10 -22.62 -11.10
CA ASP A 212 8.76 -21.20 -11.15
C ASP A 212 10.08 -20.42 -11.13
N ASP A 213 10.43 -19.71 -12.20
CA ASP A 213 11.52 -18.72 -12.20
C ASP A 213 10.93 -17.35 -11.85
N ILE A 214 11.39 -16.77 -10.74
CA ILE A 214 10.82 -15.57 -10.15
C ILE A 214 11.84 -14.44 -10.18
N THR A 215 11.41 -13.27 -10.66
CA THR A 215 12.15 -12.01 -10.57
C THR A 215 11.36 -11.03 -9.73
N GLU A 216 11.95 -10.55 -8.64
CA GLU A 216 11.38 -9.47 -7.82
C GLU A 216 12.18 -8.19 -8.05
N THR A 217 11.48 -7.08 -8.26
CA THR A 217 12.06 -5.76 -8.46
C THR A 217 11.46 -4.77 -7.47
N ARG A 218 12.32 -4.06 -6.73
CA ARG A 218 11.96 -2.96 -5.84
C ARG A 218 12.44 -1.66 -6.47
N ILE A 219 11.54 -0.71 -6.68
CA ILE A 219 11.81 0.56 -7.36
C ILE A 219 11.49 1.69 -6.40
N TYR A 220 12.50 2.47 -6.06
CA TYR A 220 12.39 3.64 -5.19
C TYR A 220 12.30 4.88 -6.08
N LEU A 221 11.26 5.68 -5.91
CA LEU A 221 11.00 6.86 -6.74
C LEU A 221 10.86 8.12 -5.89
N GLN A 222 11.37 9.22 -6.41
CA GLN A 222 11.10 10.55 -5.89
C GLN A 222 10.72 11.45 -7.05
N ASN A 223 9.56 12.12 -6.97
CA ASN A 223 9.06 12.97 -8.04
C ASN A 223 8.98 12.27 -9.42
N ASN A 224 8.56 11.00 -9.45
CA ASN A 224 8.53 10.12 -10.63
C ASN A 224 9.91 9.79 -11.24
N GLN A 225 11.01 10.20 -10.61
CA GLN A 225 12.35 9.81 -11.03
C GLN A 225 12.84 8.63 -10.18
N PRO A 226 13.41 7.59 -10.80
CA PRO A 226 13.96 6.48 -10.05
C PRO A 226 15.22 6.91 -9.30
N LEU A 227 15.25 6.63 -7.99
CA LEU A 227 16.43 6.81 -7.14
C LEU A 227 17.29 5.55 -7.10
N LYS A 228 16.65 4.38 -7.01
CA LYS A 228 17.30 3.09 -6.84
C LYS A 228 16.39 1.96 -7.32
N CYS A 229 16.97 0.94 -7.94
CA CYS A 229 16.27 -0.29 -8.28
C CYS A 229 17.06 -1.49 -7.79
N LEU A 230 16.38 -2.39 -7.09
CA LEU A 230 16.94 -3.65 -6.63
C LEU A 230 16.21 -4.80 -7.29
N GLU A 231 16.96 -5.72 -7.88
CA GLU A 231 16.44 -6.95 -8.46
C GLU A 231 16.97 -8.15 -7.69
N LYS A 232 16.08 -9.11 -7.38
CA LYS A 232 16.50 -10.46 -7.00
C LYS A 232 15.81 -11.50 -7.86
N LYS A 233 16.53 -12.58 -8.15
CA LYS A 233 16.09 -13.69 -8.98
C LYS A 233 16.30 -14.99 -8.24
N TYR A 234 15.30 -15.87 -8.28
CA TYR A 234 15.35 -17.19 -7.68
C TYR A 234 14.35 -18.13 -8.34
N SER A 235 14.48 -19.42 -8.07
CA SER A 235 13.56 -20.42 -8.60
C SER A 235 12.94 -21.25 -7.49
N ILE A 236 11.73 -21.74 -7.72
CA ILE A 236 11.05 -22.71 -6.84
C ILE A 236 10.69 -23.93 -7.67
N LYS A 237 11.20 -25.11 -7.29
CA LYS A 237 10.83 -26.38 -7.94
C LYS A 237 9.74 -27.10 -7.16
N SER A 238 8.89 -27.85 -7.86
CA SER A 238 7.78 -28.62 -7.25
C SER A 238 8.24 -29.78 -6.39
N ASP A 239 9.43 -30.32 -6.65
CA ASP A 239 10.04 -31.45 -5.94
C ASP A 239 11.10 -31.02 -4.92
N GLN A 240 11.29 -29.71 -4.73
CA GLN A 240 12.26 -29.17 -3.80
C GLN A 240 11.89 -29.55 -2.36
N LYS A 241 12.79 -30.25 -1.66
CA LYS A 241 12.58 -30.70 -0.27
C LYS A 241 12.68 -29.55 0.72
N GLU A 242 13.64 -28.66 0.51
CA GLU A 242 13.84 -27.47 1.32
C GLU A 242 13.11 -26.28 0.70
N LYS A 243 12.41 -25.50 1.52
CA LYS A 243 11.76 -24.30 1.01
C LYS A 243 12.81 -23.25 0.70
N THR A 244 12.79 -22.69 -0.51
CA THR A 244 13.51 -21.44 -0.79
C THR A 244 13.06 -20.39 0.22
N ALA A 245 14.02 -19.66 0.81
CA ALA A 245 13.77 -18.53 1.68
C ALA A 245 14.10 -17.24 0.89
N PRO A 246 13.13 -16.64 0.17
CA PRO A 246 13.42 -15.50 -0.70
C PRO A 246 13.97 -14.29 0.06
N ASP A 247 13.72 -14.22 1.37
CA ASP A 247 14.13 -13.13 2.25
C ASP A 247 15.62 -13.14 2.57
N THR A 248 16.29 -14.27 2.37
CA THR A 248 17.74 -14.38 2.58
C THR A 248 18.54 -14.11 1.31
N ILE A 249 17.87 -13.96 0.16
CA ILE A 249 18.50 -13.69 -1.13
C ILE A 249 18.64 -12.17 -1.27
N PRO A 250 19.86 -11.62 -1.24
CA PRO A 250 20.05 -10.18 -1.34
C PRO A 250 19.68 -9.68 -2.73
N GLY A 251 19.02 -8.52 -2.78
CA GLY A 251 18.80 -7.79 -4.03
C GLY A 251 20.09 -7.18 -4.56
N LYS A 252 20.28 -7.23 -5.88
CA LYS A 252 21.35 -6.54 -6.58
C LYS A 252 20.83 -5.23 -7.14
N GLU A 253 21.64 -4.19 -7.07
CA GLU A 253 21.31 -2.93 -7.72
C GLU A 253 21.39 -3.07 -9.25
N ILE A 254 20.38 -2.55 -9.94
CA ILE A 254 20.29 -2.56 -11.39
C ILE A 254 19.95 -1.16 -11.92
N GLN A 255 20.20 -0.93 -13.21
CA GLN A 255 19.71 0.27 -13.86
C GLN A 255 18.18 0.27 -13.86
N CYS A 256 17.59 1.37 -13.40
CA CYS A 256 16.14 1.52 -13.39
C CYS A 256 15.58 1.72 -14.80
N SER A 257 14.60 0.89 -15.16
CA SER A 257 13.72 1.09 -16.31
C SER A 257 12.29 1.20 -15.80
N VAL A 258 11.74 2.42 -15.76
CA VAL A 258 10.45 2.71 -15.11
C VAL A 258 9.35 3.13 -16.07
N ASP A 259 9.66 3.41 -17.34
CA ASP A 259 8.70 4.01 -18.28
C ASP A 259 7.48 3.12 -18.51
N GLU A 260 7.67 1.81 -18.72
CA GLU A 260 6.57 0.86 -18.92
C GLU A 260 5.73 0.68 -17.66
N ILE A 261 6.38 0.60 -16.50
CA ILE A 261 5.72 0.45 -15.20
C ILE A 261 4.89 1.70 -14.86
N LEU A 262 5.42 2.90 -15.13
CA LEU A 262 4.68 4.13 -14.93
C LEU A 262 3.54 4.29 -15.95
N LYS A 263 3.69 3.79 -17.18
CA LYS A 263 2.58 3.72 -18.14
C LYS A 263 1.46 2.79 -17.64
N SER A 264 1.83 1.61 -17.12
CA SER A 264 0.89 0.67 -16.49
C SER A 264 0.12 1.38 -15.37
N TYR A 265 0.82 2.01 -14.42
CA TYR A 265 0.23 2.82 -13.36
C TYR A 265 -0.81 3.84 -13.87
N GLN A 266 -0.46 4.61 -14.90
CA GLN A 266 -1.37 5.60 -15.46
C GLN A 266 -2.60 4.95 -16.12
N SER A 267 -2.46 3.79 -16.76
CA SER A 267 -3.62 3.06 -17.32
C SER A 267 -4.55 2.54 -16.22
N LEU A 268 -3.98 1.99 -15.14
CA LEU A 268 -4.75 1.52 -13.98
C LEU A 268 -5.55 2.66 -13.34
N LEU A 269 -4.94 3.84 -13.18
CA LEU A 269 -5.62 5.01 -12.61
C LEU A 269 -6.83 5.49 -13.42
N LYS A 270 -6.82 5.34 -14.75
CA LYS A 270 -7.98 5.68 -15.60
C LYS A 270 -9.21 4.83 -15.26
N HIS A 271 -9.00 3.67 -14.65
CA HIS A 271 -10.03 2.71 -14.27
C HIS A 271 -10.31 2.69 -12.76
N LYS A 272 -9.86 3.68 -11.99
CA LYS A 272 -10.00 3.72 -10.53
C LYS A 272 -11.44 3.62 -10.02
N ASP A 273 -12.40 4.09 -10.80
CA ASP A 273 -13.84 4.09 -10.46
C ASP A 273 -14.57 2.85 -11.03
N GLN A 274 -13.86 2.00 -11.77
CA GLN A 274 -14.40 0.79 -12.39
C GLN A 274 -14.73 -0.27 -11.34
N LYS A 275 -15.80 -1.01 -11.59
CA LYS A 275 -16.25 -2.13 -10.76
C LYS A 275 -16.60 -3.33 -11.64
N GLY A 276 -16.52 -4.53 -11.08
CA GLY A 276 -16.90 -5.77 -11.78
C GLY A 276 -15.85 -6.19 -12.80
N SER A 277 -16.28 -6.65 -13.98
CA SER A 277 -15.40 -7.11 -15.05
C SER A 277 -15.43 -6.16 -16.25
N ILE A 278 -14.27 -5.89 -16.83
CA ILE A 278 -14.12 -5.16 -18.10
C ILE A 278 -13.43 -6.03 -19.14
N GLN A 279 -13.41 -5.59 -20.39
CA GLN A 279 -12.76 -6.33 -21.47
C GLN A 279 -11.22 -6.17 -21.40
N CYS A 280 -10.68 -4.96 -21.57
CA CYS A 280 -9.23 -4.73 -21.55
C CYS A 280 -8.88 -3.46 -20.75
N LEU A 281 -7.59 -3.33 -20.39
CA LEU A 281 -6.98 -2.16 -19.72
C LEU A 281 -6.43 -1.11 -20.70
#